data_AF-A0A1W9H9Y7-F1
#
_entry.id   AF-A0A1W9H9Y7-F1
#
_cell.length_a   1.000
_cell.length_b   1.000
_cell.length_c   1.000
_cell.angle_alpha   90.00
_cell.angle_beta   90.00
_cell.angle_gamma   90.00
#
_symmetry.space_group_name_H-M   'P 1'
#
loop_
_entity.id
_entity.type
_entity.pdbx_description
1 polymer ?
#
loop_
_entity_poly.entity_id
_entity_poly.type
_entity_poly.pdbx_seq_one_letter_code
_entity_poly.pdbx_strand_id
1 'polypeptide(L)' 'MSTYDSLRHLADSWGLVAMTAAFLGFNLWAFRPRARAHHDHAARSIFEGDDHE' A
#
# COMPACT_ATOMS: atom_id res chain seq x y z
N MET A 1 4.90 37.57 -1.30
CA MET A 1 5.37 36.17 -1.33
C MET A 1 4.71 35.50 -2.53
N SER A 2 5.48 35.01 -3.49
CA SER A 2 4.93 34.38 -4.69
C SER A 2 4.42 32.97 -4.38
N THR A 3 3.42 32.48 -5.12
CA THR A 3 2.97 31.07 -5.03
C THR A 3 4.14 30.09 -5.20
N TYR A 4 5.07 30.43 -6.09
CA TYR A 4 6.28 29.64 -6.31
C TYR A 4 7.18 29.61 -5.07
N ASP A 5 7.35 30.73 -4.37
CA ASP A 5 8.14 30.77 -3.13
C ASP A 5 7.53 29.89 -2.05
N SER A 6 6.20 29.88 -1.90
CA SER A 6 5.52 29.01 -0.93
C SER A 6 5.73 27.53 -1.23
N LEU A 7 5.61 27.12 -2.51
CA LEU A 7 5.85 25.75 -2.95
C LEU A 7 7.32 25.35 -2.78
N ARG A 8 8.24 26.24 -3.12
CA ARG A 8 9.68 26.04 -2.97
C ARG A 8 10.06 25.89 -1.50
N HIS A 9 9.53 26.72 -0.61
CA HIS A 9 9.81 26.61 0.83
C HIS A 9 9.29 25.30 1.44
N LEU A 10 8.13 24.82 0.97
CA LEU A 10 7.61 23.51 1.36
C LEU A 10 8.54 22.38 0.86
N ALA A 11 9.01 22.46 -0.39
CA ALA A 11 9.88 21.47 -1.01
C ALA A 11 11.31 21.45 -0.44
N ASP A 12 11.91 22.61 -0.19
CA ASP A 12 13.24 22.76 0.43
C ASP A 12 13.27 22.28 1.90
N SER A 13 12.10 22.11 2.51
CA SER A 13 11.97 21.50 3.84
C SER A 13 11.93 19.97 3.76
N TRP A 14 11.39 19.30 4.78
CA TRP A 14 11.12 17.85 4.75
C TRP A 14 10.03 17.43 3.74
N GLY A 15 9.37 18.38 3.07
CA GLY A 15 8.28 18.13 2.14
C GLY A 15 8.67 17.20 0.99
N LEU A 16 9.85 17.38 0.39
CA LEU A 16 10.29 16.53 -0.73
C LEU A 16 10.51 15.08 -0.30
N VAL A 17 11.16 14.87 0.85
CA VAL A 17 11.37 13.54 1.45
C VAL A 17 10.04 12.86 1.78
N ALA A 18 9.11 13.59 2.39
CA ALA A 18 7.78 13.08 2.70
C ALA A 18 6.99 12.69 1.45
N MET A 19 7.06 13.49 0.38
CA MET A 19 6.41 13.18 -0.90
C MET A 19 6.96 11.88 -1.51
N THR A 20 8.29 11.71 -1.52
CA THR A 20 8.93 10.50 -2.02
C THR A 20 8.58 9.28 -1.16
N ALA A 21 8.60 9.41 0.16
CA ALA A 21 8.24 8.33 1.07
C ALA A 21 6.77 7.91 0.92
N ALA A 22 5.85 8.88 0.78
CA ALA A 22 4.45 8.60 0.51
C ALA A 22 4.24 7.90 -0.83
N PHE A 23 4.91 8.38 -1.89
CA PHE A 23 4.87 7.75 -3.21
C PHE A 23 5.35 6.30 -3.16
N LEU A 24 6.52 6.05 -2.57
CA LEU A 24 7.05 4.70 -2.41
C LEU A 24 6.16 3.85 -1.49
N GLY A 25 5.63 4.42 -0.42
CA GLY A 25 4.70 3.78 0.50
C GLY A 25 3.47 3.25 -0.22
N PHE A 26 2.84 4.04 -1.10
CA PHE A 26 1.70 3.59 -1.89
C PHE A 26 2.06 2.53 -2.93
N ASN A 27 3.21 2.66 -3.61
CA ASN A 27 3.68 1.64 -4.54
C ASN A 27 3.96 0.31 -3.81
N LEU A 28 4.67 0.35 -2.69
CA LEU A 28 5.01 -0.81 -1.86
C LEU A 28 3.79 -1.43 -1.17
N TRP A 29 2.75 -0.64 -0.92
CA TRP A 29 1.51 -1.14 -0.32
C TRP A 29 0.83 -2.20 -1.19
N ALA A 30 0.92 -2.09 -2.52
CA ALA A 30 0.41 -3.11 -3.44
C ALA A 30 1.14 -4.46 -3.31
N PHE A 31 2.42 -4.43 -2.94
CA PHE A 31 3.23 -5.63 -2.72
C PHE A 31 3.14 -6.17 -1.29
N ARG A 32 2.44 -5.46 -0.38
CA ARG A 32 2.29 -5.91 1.01
C ARG A 32 1.40 -7.16 1.02
N PRO A 33 1.89 -8.32 1.50
CA PRO A 33 1.22 -9.63 1.33
C PRO A 33 0.09 -9.79 2.35
N ARG A 34 -0.95 -8.95 2.27
CA ARG A 34 -2.06 -8.93 3.24
C ARG A 34 -3.14 -9.98 2.94
N ALA A 35 -3.14 -10.56 1.74
CA ALA A 35 -4.21 -11.46 1.29
C ALA A 35 -3.87 -12.95 1.34
N ARG A 36 -2.61 -13.34 1.65
CA ARG A 36 -2.17 -14.74 1.53
C ARG A 36 -3.07 -15.73 2.27
N ALA A 37 -3.53 -15.39 3.48
CA ALA A 37 -4.46 -16.22 4.25
C ALA A 37 -5.86 -16.34 3.62
N HIS A 38 -6.36 -15.27 2.98
CA HIS A 38 -7.67 -15.30 2.30
C HIS A 38 -7.62 -16.12 1.00
N HIS A 39 -6.51 -16.03 0.24
CA HIS A 39 -6.31 -16.86 -0.94
C HIS A 39 -6.17 -18.34 -0.57
N ASP A 40 -5.40 -18.66 0.49
CA ASP A 40 -5.25 -20.04 0.98
C ASP A 40 -6.56 -20.62 1.53
N HIS A 41 -7.46 -19.80 2.07
CA HIS A 41 -8.79 -20.24 2.49
C HIS A 41 -9.71 -20.49 1.28
N ALA A 42 -9.76 -19.57 0.31
CA ALA A 42 -10.56 -19.74 -0.91
C ALA A 42 -10.10 -20.92 -1.77
N ALA A 43 -8.80 -21.24 -1.78
CA ALA A 43 -8.29 -22.42 -2.48
C ALA A 43 -8.72 -23.75 -1.82
N ARG A 44 -9.00 -23.73 -0.51
CA ARG A 44 -9.39 -24.92 0.27
C ARG A 44 -10.90 -25.09 0.42
N SER A 45 -11.70 -24.08 0.08
CA SER A 45 -13.15 -24.13 0.25
C SER A 45 -13.85 -25.19 -0.60
N ILE A 46 -13.24 -25.66 -1.68
CA ILE A 46 -13.76 -26.76 -2.51
C ILE A 46 -13.67 -28.12 -1.79
N PHE A 47 -12.74 -28.28 -0.84
CA PHE A 47 -12.51 -29.56 -0.15
C PHE A 47 -13.26 -29.68 1.18
N GLU A 48 -13.78 -28.58 1.73
CA GLU A 48 -14.48 -28.55 3.03
C GLU A 48 -15.89 -29.18 2.97
N GLY A 49 -16.39 -29.54 1.78
CA GLY A 49 -17.73 -30.11 1.56
C GLY A 49 -17.79 -31.61 1.33
N ASP A 50 -16.65 -32.29 1.21
CA ASP A 50 -16.56 -33.73 0.87
C ASP A 50 -16.48 -34.64 2.11
N ASP A 51 -16.42 -34.08 3.32
CA ASP A 51 -16.28 -34.83 4.58
C ASP A 51 -17.64 -35.26 5.20
N HIS A 52 -18.72 -35.27 4.42
CA HIS A 52 -20.04 -35.74 4.88
C HIS A 52 -20.20 -37.25 4.68
N GLU A 53 -19.65 -38.04 5.60
CA GLU A 53 -20.11 -39.39 5.95
C GLU A 53 -21.09 -39.36 7.14
#